data_AF-A0A7C9AX53-F1
#
_entry.id   AF-A0A7C9AX53-F1
#
_cell.length_a   1.000
_cell.length_b   1.000
_cell.length_c   1.000
_cell.angle_alpha   90.00
_cell.angle_beta   90.00
_cell.angle_gamma   90.00
#
_symmetry.space_group_name_H-M   'P 1'
#
loop_
_entity.id
_entity.type
_entity.pdbx_description
1 polymer ?
#
loop_
_entity_poly.entity_id
_entity_poly.type
_entity_poly.pdbx_seq_one_letter_code
_entity_poly.pdbx_strand_id
1 'polypeptide(L)'
;GAVIPSTSRVLGNTQLSSISSNKAPWKTNLLAAKCIFFSSLYSSSSLRNPSFCRATLSTNKDSISTPKMKGTSDVDSSVFELSSLTALSPLDGRYWNKVKDLAPFMSEYGLIRYRVLVEIKWLLMLSQIPEVTEVPPFSDGTQQYLQGLIEGFSMADALEVKNIEKVTNHDVKAVEYFLKQKCESNPEISKVLEFFHFACTSEDINNLAHALMLKEALSKVLFPVMDDLIAAICKMAKEYAHIPMLSRTHGQPASPTTLGKEMAIFAVRLGRERQRVSQIELLGKFAGAVGNYNAHLAAYPEINWPKIAEGFVQSLGLTFNPYVTQIEPHDYMASLFHAVIQFNNILTDFDRDVWA
;
A
#
# COMPACT_ATOMS: atom_id res chain seq x y z
N GLY A 1 50.46 -55.24 -13.05
CA GLY A 1 51.01 -53.97 -13.57
C GLY A 1 49.87 -53.01 -13.73
N ALA A 2 49.93 -51.73 -13.37
CA ALA A 2 50.93 -50.83 -12.78
C ALA A 2 50.11 -49.92 -11.83
N VAL A 3 50.41 -49.56 -10.56
CA VAL A 3 51.60 -49.01 -9.87
C VAL A 3 52.00 -47.68 -10.53
N ILE A 4 51.91 -46.45 -9.98
CA ILE A 4 51.87 -45.82 -8.62
C ILE A 4 51.84 -44.26 -8.86
N PRO A 5 51.69 -43.27 -7.92
CA PRO A 5 51.02 -43.17 -6.60
C PRO A 5 50.42 -41.78 -6.20
N SER A 6 49.79 -41.74 -5.01
CA SER A 6 49.81 -40.68 -3.95
C SER A 6 49.20 -39.29 -4.22
N THR A 7 48.64 -38.54 -3.27
CA THR A 7 48.91 -38.36 -1.84
C THR A 7 47.66 -37.96 -1.05
N SER A 8 47.54 -38.47 0.17
CA SER A 8 46.70 -37.94 1.25
C SER A 8 47.29 -36.64 1.84
N ARG A 9 46.44 -35.68 2.22
CA ARG A 9 46.75 -34.69 3.26
C ARG A 9 45.51 -34.28 4.04
N VAL A 10 45.56 -34.64 5.32
CA VAL A 10 44.74 -34.13 6.41
C VAL A 10 45.32 -32.77 6.85
N LEU A 11 44.48 -31.74 6.89
CA LEU A 11 44.63 -30.49 7.64
C LEU A 11 43.18 -30.13 8.03
N GLY A 12 42.77 -29.98 9.27
CA GLY A 12 43.44 -29.35 10.40
C GLY A 12 42.56 -28.17 10.82
N ASN A 13 41.97 -28.26 12.01
CA ASN A 13 41.15 -27.23 12.65
C ASN A 13 41.73 -25.82 12.48
N THR A 14 40.93 -24.88 12.00
CA THR A 14 41.14 -23.44 12.26
C THR A 14 39.86 -22.83 12.80
N GLN A 15 40.02 -22.28 14.01
CA GLN A 15 39.08 -21.45 14.74
C GLN A 15 38.53 -20.32 13.86
N LEU A 16 37.23 -20.06 13.98
CA LEU A 16 36.65 -18.75 13.68
C LEU A 16 35.86 -18.30 14.91
N SER A 17 36.56 -17.55 15.76
CA SER A 17 35.99 -16.73 16.82
C SER A 17 35.36 -15.47 16.22
N SER A 18 34.14 -15.17 16.66
CA SER A 18 33.58 -13.84 16.95
C SER A 18 34.02 -12.64 16.11
N ILE A 19 33.11 -12.13 15.27
CA ILE A 19 33.03 -10.68 15.00
C ILE A 19 31.57 -10.25 15.09
N SER A 20 31.32 -9.36 16.04
CA SER A 20 30.10 -8.57 16.18
C SER A 20 30.22 -7.26 15.41
N SER A 21 29.04 -6.69 15.10
CA SER A 21 28.74 -5.28 14.83
C SER A 21 28.80 -4.73 13.40
N ASN A 22 27.68 -4.07 13.07
CA ASN A 22 27.50 -2.84 12.29
C ASN A 22 27.38 -2.85 10.75
N LYS A 23 26.12 -2.63 10.32
CA LYS A 23 25.60 -1.61 9.39
C LYS A 23 26.53 -1.12 8.26
N ALA A 24 26.15 -1.40 7.01
CA ALA A 24 26.21 -0.45 5.88
C ALA A 24 25.29 -0.90 4.71
N PRO A 25 24.76 0.05 3.91
CA PRO A 25 23.64 -0.17 2.98
C PRO A 25 24.10 -0.56 1.56
N TRP A 26 23.24 -1.29 0.85
CA TRP A 26 23.47 -1.68 -0.54
C TRP A 26 23.00 -0.54 -1.47
N LYS A 27 23.96 0.22 -2.01
CA LYS A 27 23.74 1.10 -3.16
C LYS A 27 23.85 0.28 -4.44
N THR A 28 22.81 0.25 -5.24
CA THR A 28 22.89 -0.16 -6.65
C THR A 28 22.59 1.04 -7.54
N ASN A 29 23.64 1.50 -8.23
CA ASN A 29 23.57 2.39 -9.38
C ASN A 29 22.89 1.63 -10.52
N LEU A 30 21.82 2.17 -11.11
CA LEU A 30 21.49 1.87 -12.50
C LEU A 30 21.30 3.17 -13.28
N LEU A 31 22.11 3.27 -14.33
CA LEU A 31 22.23 4.38 -15.27
C LEU A 31 21.02 4.45 -16.20
N ALA A 32 20.69 5.70 -16.53
CA ALA A 32 19.64 6.15 -17.43
C ALA A 32 19.68 5.52 -18.83
N ALA A 33 18.50 5.18 -19.35
CA ALA A 33 18.25 5.03 -20.78
C ALA A 33 17.42 6.22 -21.27
N LYS A 34 18.05 7.08 -22.08
CA LYS A 34 17.42 8.14 -22.85
C LYS A 34 16.64 7.53 -24.02
N CYS A 35 15.37 7.90 -24.19
CA CYS A 35 14.68 7.78 -25.48
C CYS A 35 14.31 9.18 -25.97
N ILE A 36 14.90 9.57 -27.09
CA ILE A 36 14.63 10.80 -27.84
C ILE A 36 13.58 10.49 -28.91
N PHE A 37 12.65 11.44 -29.07
CA PHE A 37 11.58 11.52 -30.05
C PHE A 37 12.01 11.32 -31.52
N PHE A 38 11.10 10.75 -32.33
CA PHE A 38 10.89 11.19 -33.70
C PHE A 38 9.40 11.38 -33.98
N SER A 39 9.07 12.55 -34.51
CA SER A 39 7.75 12.99 -34.92
C SER A 39 7.53 12.81 -36.43
N SER A 40 6.25 12.79 -36.80
CA SER A 40 5.67 13.17 -38.10
C SER A 40 5.53 12.08 -39.15
N LEU A 41 4.27 11.71 -39.40
CA LEU A 41 3.71 11.65 -40.76
C LEU A 41 2.23 12.09 -40.68
N TYR A 42 1.96 13.29 -41.20
CA TYR A 42 0.63 13.73 -41.64
C TYR A 42 0.43 13.26 -43.09
N SER A 43 -0.70 12.65 -43.40
CA SER A 43 -1.38 12.83 -44.69
C SER A 43 -2.86 12.53 -44.56
N SER A 44 -3.64 13.52 -44.96
CA SER A 44 -5.09 13.58 -45.07
C SER A 44 -5.68 12.57 -46.07
N SER A 45 -6.85 12.00 -45.76
CA SER A 45 -8.13 12.36 -46.41
C SER A 45 -9.21 11.28 -46.23
N SER A 46 -10.35 11.69 -45.69
CA SER A 46 -11.65 11.69 -46.36
C SER A 46 -12.80 11.48 -45.37
N LEU A 47 -13.70 12.45 -45.37
CA LEU A 47 -14.95 12.53 -44.65
C LEU A 47 -15.88 11.40 -45.08
N ARG A 48 -16.36 10.58 -44.13
CA ARG A 48 -17.69 9.97 -44.17
C ARG A 48 -18.24 9.82 -42.75
N ASN A 49 -19.39 10.43 -42.50
CA ASN A 49 -20.34 10.10 -41.45
C ASN A 49 -21.72 10.53 -41.97
N PRO A 50 -22.86 10.01 -41.48
CA PRO A 50 -23.03 8.94 -40.48
C PRO A 50 -24.11 7.91 -40.87
N SER A 51 -23.90 6.62 -40.58
CA SER A 51 -24.98 5.62 -40.61
C SER A 51 -25.67 5.62 -39.24
N PHE A 52 -26.68 6.47 -39.07
CA PHE A 52 -27.59 6.40 -37.92
C PHE A 52 -28.45 5.14 -38.05
N CYS A 53 -28.11 4.06 -37.33
CA CYS A 53 -29.05 3.00 -37.02
C CYS A 53 -30.08 3.55 -36.03
N ARG A 54 -31.21 4.01 -36.57
CA ARG A 54 -32.39 4.43 -35.80
C ARG A 54 -33.06 3.18 -35.24
N ALA A 55 -32.64 2.74 -34.06
CA ALA A 55 -33.39 1.77 -33.28
C ALA A 55 -34.67 2.46 -32.79
N THR A 56 -35.81 2.12 -33.41
CA THR A 56 -37.13 2.49 -32.92
C THR A 56 -37.40 1.76 -31.63
N LEU A 57 -37.38 2.48 -30.50
CA LEU A 57 -37.98 2.03 -29.25
C LEU A 57 -39.50 1.96 -29.47
N SER A 58 -40.03 0.77 -29.74
CA SER A 58 -41.45 0.53 -29.51
C SER A 58 -41.68 0.58 -28.00
N THR A 59 -42.57 1.46 -27.57
CA THR A 59 -43.02 1.53 -26.19
C THR A 59 -43.93 0.35 -25.90
N ASN A 60 -43.35 -0.82 -25.61
CA ASN A 60 -44.07 -1.85 -24.86
C ASN A 60 -44.01 -1.46 -23.38
N LYS A 61 -45.14 -0.96 -22.87
CA LYS A 61 -45.43 -0.89 -21.44
C LYS A 61 -45.72 -2.30 -20.93
N ASP A 62 -44.70 -3.15 -20.92
CA ASP A 62 -44.71 -4.36 -20.13
C ASP A 62 -43.86 -4.07 -18.90
N SER A 63 -44.53 -3.73 -17.81
CA SER A 63 -43.93 -3.62 -16.49
C SER A 63 -43.39 -4.99 -16.10
N ILE A 64 -42.10 -5.22 -16.38
CA ILE A 64 -41.35 -6.32 -15.77
C ILE A 64 -41.27 -5.98 -14.29
N SER A 65 -42.20 -6.54 -13.51
CA SER A 65 -42.11 -6.54 -12.07
C SER A 65 -40.88 -7.36 -11.69
N THR A 66 -39.82 -6.68 -11.24
CA THR A 66 -38.78 -7.34 -10.45
C THR A 66 -39.48 -8.09 -9.33
N PRO A 67 -39.29 -9.41 -9.17
CA PRO A 67 -39.90 -10.12 -8.06
C PRO A 67 -39.37 -9.49 -6.78
N LYS A 68 -40.24 -8.83 -6.01
CA LYS A 68 -39.93 -8.54 -4.61
C LYS A 68 -39.56 -9.87 -3.98
N MET A 69 -38.35 -9.97 -3.44
CA MET A 69 -38.00 -11.11 -2.59
C MET A 69 -39.13 -11.29 -1.58
N LYS A 70 -39.80 -12.44 -1.64
CA LYS A 70 -40.77 -12.83 -0.62
C LYS A 70 -40.02 -12.81 0.70
N GLY A 71 -40.48 -11.95 1.60
CA GLY A 71 -39.90 -11.77 2.93
C GLY A 71 -39.75 -13.10 3.63
N THR A 72 -38.50 -13.52 3.78
CA THR A 72 -38.12 -14.56 4.73
C THR A 72 -38.03 -13.89 6.10
N SER A 73 -38.98 -14.23 6.97
CA SER A 73 -39.04 -13.98 8.41
C SER A 73 -38.98 -12.52 8.89
N ASP A 74 -39.89 -12.18 9.82
CA ASP A 74 -39.90 -10.98 10.67
C ASP A 74 -38.64 -10.88 11.53
N VAL A 75 -37.50 -10.63 10.90
CA VAL A 75 -36.26 -10.32 11.59
C VAL A 75 -36.18 -8.82 11.66
N ASP A 76 -36.56 -8.28 12.81
CA ASP A 76 -36.44 -6.86 13.11
C ASP A 76 -34.97 -6.43 12.93
N SER A 77 -34.72 -5.64 11.88
CA SER A 77 -33.37 -5.13 11.55
C SER A 77 -32.80 -4.23 12.65
N SER A 78 -33.63 -3.76 13.59
CA SER A 78 -33.16 -2.99 14.76
C SER A 78 -32.45 -3.86 15.81
N VAL A 79 -32.52 -5.20 15.70
CA VAL A 79 -31.91 -6.15 16.65
C VAL A 79 -30.44 -6.47 16.29
N PHE A 80 -29.99 -6.17 15.08
CA PHE A 80 -28.67 -6.59 14.57
C PHE A 80 -27.67 -5.42 14.56
N GLU A 81 -27.16 -5.06 15.73
CA GLU A 81 -25.96 -4.23 15.81
C GLU A 81 -24.72 -5.01 15.35
N LEU A 82 -23.70 -4.30 14.85
CA LEU A 82 -22.45 -4.91 14.39
C LEU A 82 -21.70 -5.53 15.59
N SER A 83 -21.45 -6.82 15.50
CA SER A 83 -20.69 -7.64 16.46
C SER A 83 -19.89 -8.69 15.70
N SER A 84 -18.99 -9.41 16.37
CA SER A 84 -18.25 -10.50 15.72
C SER A 84 -19.15 -11.64 15.19
N LEU A 85 -20.37 -11.79 15.72
CA LEU A 85 -21.32 -12.82 15.31
C LEU A 85 -22.21 -12.35 14.14
N THR A 86 -22.48 -11.04 14.07
CA THR A 86 -23.34 -10.43 13.04
C THR A 86 -22.56 -9.82 11.87
N ALA A 87 -21.22 -9.77 11.98
CA ALA A 87 -20.33 -9.34 10.90
C ALA A 87 -20.50 -10.21 9.65
N LEU A 88 -20.73 -9.55 8.50
CA LEU A 88 -20.90 -10.24 7.21
C LEU A 88 -19.60 -10.88 6.72
N SER A 89 -18.49 -10.16 6.88
CA SER A 89 -17.15 -10.63 6.55
C SER A 89 -16.60 -11.45 7.73
N PRO A 90 -16.06 -12.66 7.49
CA PRO A 90 -15.46 -13.44 8.56
C PRO A 90 -14.15 -12.82 9.06
N LEU A 91 -13.53 -11.90 8.30
CA LEU A 91 -12.34 -11.16 8.74
C LEU A 91 -12.68 -10.23 9.93
N ASP A 92 -13.88 -9.68 9.94
CA ASP A 92 -14.37 -8.76 10.99
C ASP A 92 -15.16 -9.49 12.08
N GLY A 93 -15.36 -10.81 11.91
CA GLY A 93 -16.04 -11.68 12.86
C GLY A 93 -15.16 -12.85 13.32
N ARG A 94 -15.39 -14.03 12.75
CA ARG A 94 -14.74 -15.30 13.14
C ARG A 94 -13.22 -15.21 13.24
N TYR A 95 -12.57 -14.46 12.35
CA TYR A 95 -11.12 -14.35 12.23
C TYR A 95 -10.56 -13.01 12.71
N TRP A 96 -11.37 -12.17 13.36
CA TRP A 96 -10.94 -10.84 13.83
C TRP A 96 -9.65 -10.90 14.64
N ASN A 97 -9.56 -11.82 15.60
CA ASN A 97 -8.36 -11.97 16.43
C ASN A 97 -7.08 -12.37 15.65
N LYS A 98 -7.20 -12.77 14.38
CA LYS A 98 -6.06 -13.09 13.49
C LYS A 98 -5.64 -11.91 12.60
N VAL A 99 -6.52 -10.93 12.40
CA VAL A 99 -6.29 -9.83 11.44
C VAL A 99 -6.48 -8.44 12.04
N LYS A 100 -6.91 -8.31 13.31
CA LYS A 100 -7.17 -7.04 13.99
C LYS A 100 -5.99 -6.07 13.97
N ASP A 101 -4.75 -6.58 13.88
CA ASP A 101 -3.54 -5.76 13.81
C ASP A 101 -3.44 -4.99 12.48
N LEU A 102 -4.21 -5.36 11.45
CA LEU A 102 -4.36 -4.59 10.23
C LEU A 102 -5.33 -3.41 10.39
N ALA A 103 -6.24 -3.45 11.37
CA ALA A 103 -7.31 -2.46 11.52
C ALA A 103 -6.82 -1.01 11.68
N PRO A 104 -5.71 -0.70 12.39
CA PRO A 104 -5.17 0.67 12.43
C PRO A 104 -4.74 1.24 11.07
N PHE A 105 -4.61 0.40 10.05
CA PHE A 105 -4.10 0.76 8.72
C PHE A 105 -5.15 0.55 7.62
N MET A 106 -5.85 -0.58 7.64
CA MET A 106 -6.70 -1.07 6.55
C MET A 106 -8.21 -0.90 6.81
N SER A 107 -8.58 -0.13 7.83
CA SER A 107 -9.97 0.24 8.11
C SER A 107 -10.28 1.66 7.64
N GLU A 108 -11.55 2.05 7.73
CA GLU A 108 -11.96 3.45 7.53
C GLU A 108 -11.30 4.40 8.53
N TYR A 109 -11.11 3.99 9.79
CA TYR A 109 -10.32 4.74 10.77
C TYR A 109 -8.87 4.96 10.27
N GLY A 110 -8.24 3.90 9.74
CA GLY A 110 -6.91 3.99 9.16
C GLY A 110 -6.86 4.97 7.99
N LEU A 111 -7.81 4.87 7.06
CA LEU A 111 -7.92 5.78 5.92
C LEU A 111 -8.04 7.25 6.35
N ILE A 112 -8.96 7.55 7.29
CA ILE A 112 -9.15 8.92 7.81
C ILE A 112 -7.86 9.41 8.49
N ARG A 113 -7.23 8.57 9.32
CA ARG A 113 -5.97 8.90 10.01
C ARG A 113 -4.87 9.30 9.03
N TYR A 114 -4.68 8.55 7.95
CA TYR A 114 -3.66 8.88 6.96
C TYR A 114 -4.02 10.08 6.10
N ARG A 115 -5.31 10.32 5.80
CA ARG A 115 -5.75 11.57 5.15
C ARG A 115 -5.43 12.80 6.00
N VAL A 116 -5.74 12.73 7.30
CA VAL A 116 -5.39 13.78 8.29
C VAL A 116 -3.89 14.02 8.32
N LEU A 117 -3.08 12.95 8.35
CA LEU A 117 -1.62 13.05 8.29
C LEU A 117 -1.15 13.81 7.05
N VAL A 118 -1.65 13.44 5.86
CA VAL A 118 -1.23 14.04 4.59
C VAL A 118 -1.61 15.53 4.54
N GLU A 119 -2.83 15.88 4.94
CA GLU A 119 -3.29 17.28 4.99
C GLU A 119 -2.45 18.14 5.92
N ILE A 120 -2.17 17.66 7.14
CA ILE A 120 -1.32 18.38 8.10
C ILE A 120 0.10 18.54 7.55
N LYS A 121 0.67 17.48 6.98
CA LYS A 121 2.02 17.55 6.39
C LYS A 121 2.06 18.49 5.20
N TRP A 122 0.98 18.60 4.43
CA TRP A 122 0.90 19.54 3.31
C TRP A 122 0.87 20.99 3.80
N LEU A 123 0.07 21.32 4.81
CA LEU A 123 0.07 22.65 5.41
C LEU A 123 1.44 23.03 5.99
N LEU A 124 2.11 22.08 6.65
CA LEU A 124 3.49 22.27 7.12
C LEU A 124 4.46 22.53 5.96
N MET A 125 4.34 21.82 4.85
CA MET A 125 5.17 22.05 3.66
C MET A 125 4.94 23.45 3.09
N LEU A 126 3.68 23.89 2.94
CA LEU A 126 3.35 25.23 2.45
C LEU A 126 4.00 26.32 3.32
N SER A 127 4.03 26.14 4.64
CA SER A 127 4.66 27.10 5.57
C SER A 127 6.18 27.27 5.37
N GLN A 128 6.81 26.33 4.67
CA GLN A 128 8.26 26.34 4.41
C GLN A 128 8.60 26.93 3.04
N ILE A 129 7.61 27.28 2.21
CA ILE A 129 7.81 27.85 0.88
C ILE A 129 7.81 29.38 1.00
N PRO A 130 8.94 30.07 0.80
CA PRO A 130 9.04 31.52 1.01
C PRO A 130 8.07 32.35 0.17
N GLU A 131 7.71 31.86 -1.02
CA GLU A 131 6.79 32.51 -1.95
C GLU A 131 5.32 32.44 -1.50
N VAL A 132 4.95 31.50 -0.62
CA VAL A 132 3.60 31.36 -0.06
C VAL A 132 3.47 32.24 1.19
N THR A 133 3.49 33.56 0.99
CA THR A 133 3.59 34.54 2.08
C THR A 133 2.39 34.53 3.05
N GLU A 134 1.24 34.05 2.60
CA GLU A 134 0.03 33.89 3.41
C GLU A 134 0.19 32.82 4.50
N VAL A 135 1.08 31.85 4.29
CA VAL A 135 1.40 30.79 5.24
C VAL A 135 2.85 30.97 5.70
N PRO A 136 3.13 31.84 6.68
CA PRO A 136 4.48 32.01 7.19
C PRO A 136 4.96 30.74 7.92
N PRO A 137 6.29 30.55 8.07
CA PRO A 137 6.84 29.44 8.86
C PRO A 137 6.25 29.40 10.27
N PHE A 138 5.72 28.24 10.64
CA PHE A 138 5.14 28.05 11.98
C PHE A 138 6.22 27.96 13.06
N SER A 139 5.90 28.47 14.25
CA SER A 139 6.74 28.27 15.43
C SER A 139 6.90 26.78 15.80
N ASP A 140 7.97 26.45 16.53
CA ASP A 140 8.20 25.09 17.04
C ASP A 140 7.00 24.55 17.84
N GLY A 141 6.32 25.42 18.61
CA GLY A 141 5.13 25.06 19.36
C GLY A 141 3.96 24.65 18.48
N THR A 142 3.73 25.39 17.38
CA THR A 142 2.68 25.07 16.40
C THR A 142 3.02 23.82 15.59
N GLN A 143 4.30 23.63 15.23
CA GLN A 143 4.77 22.39 14.59
C GLN A 143 4.57 21.17 15.49
N GLN A 144 4.92 21.28 16.78
CA GLN A 144 4.69 20.22 17.78
C GLN A 144 3.21 19.94 18.00
N TYR A 145 2.36 20.97 18.02
CA TYR A 145 0.91 20.81 18.11
C TYR A 145 0.36 19.99 16.92
N LEU A 146 0.72 20.36 15.70
CA LEU A 146 0.32 19.64 14.48
C LEU A 146 0.84 18.20 14.47
N GLN A 147 2.08 17.97 14.89
CA GLN A 147 2.65 16.63 15.02
C GLN A 147 1.89 15.81 16.09
N GLY A 148 1.51 16.43 17.21
CA GLY A 148 0.69 15.81 18.25
C GLY A 148 -0.70 15.39 17.76
N LEU A 149 -1.31 16.13 16.83
CA LEU A 149 -2.57 15.73 16.19
C LEU A 149 -2.40 14.47 15.32
N ILE A 150 -1.26 14.32 14.64
CA ILE A 150 -0.97 13.13 13.83
C ILE A 150 -0.76 11.90 14.73
N GLU A 151 0.07 12.05 15.78
CA GLU A 151 0.45 10.95 16.68
C GLU A 151 -0.70 10.55 17.61
N GLY A 152 -1.49 11.53 18.04
CA GLY A 152 -2.62 11.36 18.97
C GLY A 152 -3.98 11.15 18.29
N PHE A 153 -4.04 10.95 16.97
CA PHE A 153 -5.31 10.80 16.25
C PHE A 153 -6.14 9.64 16.81
N SER A 154 -7.35 9.94 17.28
CA SER A 154 -8.16 9.01 18.08
C SER A 154 -9.41 8.52 17.36
N MET A 155 -10.07 7.48 17.91
CA MET A 155 -11.37 7.01 17.42
C MET A 155 -12.45 8.11 17.49
N ALA A 156 -12.39 8.98 18.50
CA ALA A 156 -13.31 10.10 18.63
C ALA A 156 -13.13 11.11 17.48
N ASP A 157 -11.88 11.37 17.07
CA ASP A 157 -11.58 12.24 15.93
C ASP A 157 -12.11 11.65 14.62
N ALA A 158 -11.93 10.36 14.39
CA ALA A 158 -12.49 9.69 13.22
C ALA A 158 -14.03 9.72 13.20
N LEU A 159 -14.67 9.56 14.36
CA LEU A 159 -16.12 9.68 14.47
C LEU A 159 -16.60 11.11 14.15
N GLU A 160 -15.84 12.12 14.57
CA GLU A 160 -16.15 13.51 14.25
C GLU A 160 -16.06 13.78 12.74
N VAL A 161 -15.02 13.26 12.07
CA VAL A 161 -14.95 13.30 10.60
C VAL A 161 -16.19 12.66 9.96
N LYS A 162 -16.64 11.49 10.44
CA LYS A 162 -17.86 10.85 9.93
C LYS A 162 -19.13 11.67 10.21
N ASN A 163 -19.19 12.41 11.31
CA ASN A 163 -20.32 13.30 11.61
C ASN A 163 -20.37 14.48 10.63
N ILE A 164 -19.22 15.07 10.32
CA ILE A 164 -19.09 16.14 9.32
C ILE A 164 -19.46 15.60 7.93
N GLU A 165 -19.02 14.39 7.59
CA GLU A 165 -19.32 13.75 6.29
C GLU A 165 -20.82 13.59 6.02
N LYS A 166 -21.64 13.37 7.06
CA LYS A 166 -23.11 13.31 6.91
C LYS A 166 -23.70 14.60 6.33
N VAL A 167 -23.02 15.73 6.52
CA VAL A 167 -23.44 17.04 6.00
C VAL A 167 -22.79 17.31 4.64
N THR A 168 -21.50 17.02 4.48
CA THR A 168 -20.76 17.32 3.24
C THR A 168 -21.04 16.32 2.11
N ASN A 169 -21.44 15.09 2.44
CA ASN A 169 -21.54 13.94 1.54
C ASN A 169 -20.25 13.71 0.73
N HIS A 170 -19.10 14.08 1.31
CA HIS A 170 -17.77 13.92 0.72
C HIS A 170 -16.72 13.76 1.83
N ASP A 171 -16.02 12.64 1.80
CA ASP A 171 -15.09 12.17 2.83
C ASP A 171 -13.82 13.04 3.01
N VAL A 172 -13.10 13.35 1.94
CA VAL A 172 -11.90 14.21 2.01
C VAL A 172 -12.28 15.64 2.43
N LYS A 173 -13.41 16.16 1.93
CA LYS A 173 -13.90 17.46 2.38
C LYS A 173 -14.24 17.46 3.87
N ALA A 174 -14.76 16.36 4.40
CA ALA A 174 -15.01 16.23 5.84
C ALA A 174 -13.71 16.28 6.67
N VAL A 175 -12.61 15.71 6.16
CA VAL A 175 -11.29 15.83 6.79
C VAL A 175 -10.80 17.29 6.82
N GLU A 176 -10.96 18.04 5.72
CA GLU A 176 -10.61 19.46 5.67
C GLU A 176 -11.40 20.25 6.74
N TYR A 177 -12.72 20.08 6.81
CA TYR A 177 -13.55 20.74 7.82
C TYR A 177 -13.18 20.34 9.25
N PHE A 178 -12.92 19.06 9.48
CA PHE A 178 -12.45 18.56 10.78
C PHE A 178 -11.17 19.28 11.20
N LEU A 179 -10.17 19.37 10.31
CA LEU A 179 -8.91 20.04 10.60
C LEU A 179 -9.09 21.53 10.87
N LYS A 180 -9.95 22.20 10.10
CA LYS A 180 -10.29 23.61 10.32
C LYS A 180 -10.86 23.83 11.72
N GLN A 181 -11.85 23.03 12.11
CA GLN A 181 -12.46 23.11 13.45
C GLN A 181 -11.47 22.75 14.57
N LYS A 182 -10.68 21.68 14.37
CA LYS A 182 -9.73 21.19 15.38
C LYS A 182 -8.63 22.22 15.67
N CYS A 183 -8.18 22.93 14.64
CA CYS A 183 -7.06 23.86 14.71
C CYS A 183 -7.44 25.34 14.91
N GLU A 184 -8.74 25.68 14.93
CA GLU A 184 -9.23 27.07 15.02
C GLU A 184 -8.70 27.81 16.27
N SER A 185 -8.49 27.09 17.37
CA SER A 185 -7.97 27.65 18.62
C SER A 185 -6.46 27.97 18.59
N ASN A 186 -5.71 27.45 17.62
CA ASN A 186 -4.28 27.77 17.48
C ASN A 186 -4.12 29.14 16.78
N PRO A 187 -3.43 30.12 17.40
CA PRO A 187 -3.38 31.50 16.91
C PRO A 187 -2.57 31.72 15.62
N GLU A 188 -1.69 30.78 15.25
CA GLU A 188 -0.97 30.81 13.96
C GLU A 188 -1.81 30.15 12.87
N ILE A 189 -2.36 28.96 13.15
CA ILE A 189 -3.13 28.18 12.16
C ILE A 189 -4.47 28.84 11.84
N SER A 190 -5.12 29.48 12.82
CA SER A 190 -6.41 30.15 12.63
C SER A 190 -6.41 31.22 11.53
N LYS A 191 -5.24 31.79 11.22
CA LYS A 191 -5.04 32.78 10.16
C LYS A 191 -4.96 32.17 8.76
N VAL A 192 -4.74 30.86 8.68
CA VAL A 192 -4.44 30.13 7.44
C VAL A 192 -5.30 28.87 7.28
N LEU A 193 -6.45 28.80 7.95
CA LEU A 193 -7.36 27.65 7.89
C LEU A 193 -7.76 27.28 6.46
N GLU A 194 -7.92 28.28 5.59
CA GLU A 194 -8.28 28.08 4.18
C GLU A 194 -7.14 27.51 3.31
N PHE A 195 -5.94 27.35 3.87
CA PHE A 195 -4.82 26.67 3.21
C PHE A 195 -4.76 25.16 3.47
N PHE A 196 -5.61 24.62 4.36
CA PHE A 196 -5.87 23.18 4.34
C PHE A 196 -6.43 22.80 2.96
N HIS A 197 -5.93 21.69 2.40
CA HIS A 197 -6.27 21.23 1.06
C HIS A 197 -5.93 22.22 -0.08
N PHE A 198 -5.06 23.22 0.16
CA PHE A 198 -4.74 24.23 -0.85
C PHE A 198 -4.28 23.60 -2.17
N ALA A 199 -4.95 23.98 -3.27
CA ALA A 199 -4.73 23.55 -4.64
C ALA A 199 -4.77 22.02 -4.91
N CYS A 200 -5.15 21.23 -3.91
CA CYS A 200 -5.24 19.78 -3.98
C CYS A 200 -6.50 19.33 -4.72
N THR A 201 -6.47 18.10 -5.21
CA THR A 201 -7.68 17.30 -5.45
C THR A 201 -7.78 16.19 -4.40
N SER A 202 -8.98 15.65 -4.16
CA SER A 202 -9.19 14.52 -3.24
C SER A 202 -8.21 13.36 -3.48
N GLU A 203 -7.88 13.10 -4.75
CA GLU A 203 -6.94 12.05 -5.12
C GLU A 203 -5.49 12.35 -4.76
N ASP A 204 -5.07 13.61 -4.58
CA ASP A 204 -3.74 13.92 -4.03
C ASP A 204 -3.62 13.39 -2.60
N ILE A 205 -4.71 13.43 -1.83
CA ILE A 205 -4.75 12.93 -0.45
C ILE A 205 -4.94 11.42 -0.43
N ASN A 206 -5.88 10.89 -1.21
CA ASN A 206 -6.22 9.45 -1.20
C ASN A 206 -5.05 8.56 -1.60
N ASN A 207 -4.39 8.86 -2.72
CA ASN A 207 -3.31 8.02 -3.20
C ASN A 207 -2.15 7.93 -2.19
N LEU A 208 -1.79 9.06 -1.55
CA LEU A 208 -0.75 9.10 -0.54
C LEU A 208 -1.19 8.38 0.74
N ALA A 209 -2.45 8.53 1.14
CA ALA A 209 -3.01 7.78 2.25
C ALA A 209 -2.96 6.27 1.99
N HIS A 210 -3.38 5.80 0.82
CA HIS A 210 -3.33 4.38 0.43
C HIS A 210 -1.89 3.83 0.42
N ALA A 211 -0.94 4.59 -0.13
CA ALA A 211 0.47 4.19 -0.15
C ALA A 211 1.04 4.07 1.28
N LEU A 212 0.69 5.00 2.18
CA LEU A 212 1.08 4.95 3.59
C LEU A 212 0.41 3.80 4.36
N MET A 213 -0.88 3.53 4.09
CA MET A 213 -1.60 2.38 4.65
C MET A 213 -0.91 1.07 4.26
N LEU A 214 -0.58 0.89 2.97
CA LEU A 214 0.15 -0.27 2.47
C LEU A 214 1.52 -0.38 3.12
N LYS A 215 2.29 0.71 3.17
CA LYS A 215 3.62 0.74 3.78
C LYS A 215 3.63 0.27 5.22
N GLU A 216 2.70 0.77 6.03
CA GLU A 216 2.61 0.43 7.45
C GLU A 216 2.04 -0.97 7.66
N ALA A 217 1.01 -1.39 6.92
CA ALA A 217 0.51 -2.77 7.02
C ALA A 217 1.57 -3.80 6.59
N LEU A 218 2.35 -3.52 5.54
CA LEU A 218 3.45 -4.38 5.12
C LEU A 218 4.52 -4.48 6.21
N SER A 219 5.03 -3.33 6.68
CA SER A 219 6.16 -3.31 7.60
C SER A 219 5.82 -3.73 9.03
N LYS A 220 4.60 -3.43 9.51
CA LYS A 220 4.18 -3.71 10.89
C LYS A 220 3.49 -5.05 11.05
N VAL A 221 2.89 -5.60 10.00
CA VAL A 221 2.08 -6.83 10.08
C VAL A 221 2.59 -7.90 9.12
N LEU A 222 2.59 -7.63 7.82
CA LEU A 222 2.81 -8.70 6.84
C LEU A 222 4.25 -9.23 6.86
N PHE A 223 5.27 -8.36 6.87
CA PHE A 223 6.66 -8.78 6.89
C PHE A 223 7.04 -9.56 8.15
N PRO A 224 6.69 -9.13 9.37
CA PRO A 224 6.92 -9.94 10.56
C PRO A 224 6.32 -11.35 10.45
N VAL A 225 5.07 -11.48 9.97
CA VAL A 225 4.41 -12.79 9.81
C VAL A 225 5.11 -13.66 8.76
N MET A 226 5.50 -13.07 7.62
CA MET A 226 6.27 -13.78 6.59
C MET A 226 7.61 -14.26 7.13
N ASP A 227 8.31 -13.41 7.88
CA ASP A 227 9.64 -13.68 8.43
C ASP A 227 9.56 -14.79 9.51
N ASP A 228 8.56 -14.76 10.40
CA ASP A 228 8.31 -15.79 11.40
C ASP A 228 7.97 -17.15 10.76
N LEU A 229 7.15 -17.16 9.71
CA LEU A 229 6.81 -18.36 8.96
C LEU A 229 8.04 -18.97 8.29
N ILE A 230 8.85 -18.16 7.61
CA ILE A 230 10.11 -18.59 6.99
C ILE A 230 11.06 -19.15 8.06
N ALA A 231 11.18 -18.48 9.21
CA ALA A 231 12.03 -18.92 10.31
C ALA A 231 11.58 -20.27 10.89
N ALA A 232 10.27 -20.49 11.03
CA ALA A 232 9.72 -21.76 11.49
C ALA A 232 10.04 -22.91 10.52
N ILE A 233 9.86 -22.70 9.22
CA ILE A 233 10.20 -23.71 8.19
C ILE A 233 11.72 -23.95 8.15
N CYS A 234 12.54 -22.90 8.28
CA CYS A 234 14.00 -23.02 8.39
C CYS A 234 14.42 -23.86 9.61
N LYS A 235 13.72 -23.71 10.75
CA LYS A 235 13.99 -24.49 11.95
C LYS A 235 13.71 -25.98 11.69
N MET A 236 12.56 -26.30 11.11
CA MET A 236 12.20 -27.68 10.72
C MET A 236 13.23 -28.26 9.73
N ALA A 237 13.67 -27.45 8.76
CA ALA A 237 14.68 -27.86 7.80
C ALA A 237 16.01 -28.29 8.46
N LYS A 238 16.48 -27.53 9.47
CA LYS A 238 17.70 -27.85 10.22
C LYS A 238 17.52 -29.04 11.15
N GLU A 239 16.41 -29.08 11.88
CA GLU A 239 16.10 -30.13 12.85
C GLU A 239 16.00 -31.50 12.17
N TYR A 240 15.32 -31.55 11.02
CA TYR A 240 15.08 -32.80 10.29
C TYR A 240 16.06 -33.05 9.13
N ALA A 241 17.17 -32.32 9.08
CA ALA A 241 18.15 -32.42 7.99
C ALA A 241 18.71 -33.83 7.78
N HIS A 242 18.81 -34.60 8.86
CA HIS A 242 19.39 -35.94 8.89
C HIS A 242 18.36 -37.07 8.76
N ILE A 243 17.07 -36.76 8.71
CA ILE A 243 15.99 -37.77 8.65
C ILE A 243 15.78 -38.21 7.20
N PRO A 244 16.19 -39.44 6.81
CA PRO A 244 15.95 -39.93 5.46
C PRO A 244 14.45 -40.16 5.24
N MET A 245 13.98 -39.87 4.03
CA MET A 245 12.59 -40.02 3.62
C MET A 245 12.52 -40.64 2.22
N LEU A 246 11.61 -41.59 2.03
CA LEU A 246 11.32 -42.12 0.71
C LEU A 246 10.53 -41.06 -0.07
N SER A 247 11.14 -40.51 -1.14
CA SER A 247 10.47 -39.53 -1.99
C SER A 247 9.32 -40.17 -2.77
N ARG A 248 8.37 -39.33 -3.21
CA ARG A 248 7.32 -39.74 -4.14
C ARG A 248 7.32 -38.85 -5.39
N THR A 249 7.36 -39.47 -6.57
CA THR A 249 7.15 -38.79 -7.86
C THR A 249 5.97 -39.44 -8.54
N HIS A 250 5.01 -38.64 -9.04
CA HIS A 250 3.70 -39.15 -9.50
C HIS A 250 2.98 -40.00 -8.43
N GLY A 251 3.21 -39.70 -7.14
CA GLY A 251 2.69 -40.46 -6.01
C GLY A 251 3.36 -41.82 -5.77
N GLN A 252 4.35 -42.22 -6.59
CA GLN A 252 5.03 -43.51 -6.51
C GLN A 252 6.41 -43.39 -5.85
N PRO A 253 6.92 -44.45 -5.17
CA PRO A 253 8.26 -44.47 -4.59
C PRO A 253 9.35 -44.03 -5.58
N ALA A 254 10.24 -43.16 -5.11
CA ALA A 254 11.37 -42.64 -5.87
C ALA A 254 12.66 -42.63 -5.01
N SER A 255 13.77 -42.17 -5.59
CA SER A 255 15.06 -42.07 -4.88
C SER A 255 14.91 -41.32 -3.54
N PRO A 256 15.55 -41.80 -2.46
CA PRO A 256 15.43 -41.17 -1.14
C PRO A 256 15.88 -39.70 -1.12
N THR A 257 15.30 -38.94 -0.19
CA THR A 257 15.62 -37.55 0.16
C THR A 257 15.78 -37.43 1.69
N THR A 258 15.86 -36.22 2.23
CA THR A 258 15.69 -35.97 3.67
C THR A 258 14.51 -35.03 3.92
N LEU A 259 13.79 -35.25 5.02
CA LEU A 259 12.65 -34.39 5.41
C LEU A 259 13.09 -32.93 5.53
N GLY A 260 14.25 -32.68 6.15
CA GLY A 260 14.79 -31.34 6.28
C GLY A 260 15.13 -30.67 4.95
N LYS A 261 15.59 -31.43 3.94
CA LYS A 261 15.83 -30.88 2.58
C LYS A 261 14.53 -30.46 1.91
N GLU A 262 13.43 -31.22 2.06
CA GLU A 262 12.14 -30.83 1.47
C GLU A 262 11.59 -29.56 2.15
N MET A 263 11.73 -29.42 3.48
CA MET A 263 11.40 -28.17 4.18
C MET A 263 12.26 -26.99 3.70
N ALA A 264 13.56 -27.21 3.47
CA ALA A 264 14.48 -26.17 3.02
C ALA A 264 14.09 -25.58 1.64
N ILE A 265 13.53 -26.39 0.74
CA ILE A 265 13.06 -25.91 -0.57
C ILE A 265 12.00 -24.82 -0.41
N PHE A 266 11.01 -25.03 0.47
CA PHE A 266 9.96 -24.05 0.72
C PHE A 266 10.52 -22.80 1.39
N ALA A 267 11.37 -22.94 2.42
CA ALA A 267 12.02 -21.80 3.06
C ALA A 267 12.79 -20.91 2.06
N VAL A 268 13.54 -21.51 1.13
CA VAL A 268 14.29 -20.76 0.11
C VAL A 268 13.35 -20.07 -0.89
N ARG A 269 12.29 -20.75 -1.36
CA ARG A 269 11.30 -20.18 -2.28
C ARG A 269 10.56 -18.99 -1.64
N LEU A 270 10.06 -19.17 -0.41
CA LEU A 270 9.36 -18.13 0.34
C LEU A 270 10.26 -16.93 0.66
N GLY A 271 11.52 -17.18 1.05
CA GLY A 271 12.50 -16.12 1.31
C GLY A 271 12.75 -15.22 0.08
N ARG A 272 12.82 -15.80 -1.12
CA ARG A 272 12.97 -15.04 -2.37
C ARG A 272 11.75 -14.14 -2.64
N GLU A 273 10.54 -14.66 -2.49
CA GLU A 273 9.33 -13.85 -2.72
C GLU A 273 9.14 -12.78 -1.63
N ARG A 274 9.44 -13.08 -0.37
CA ARG A 274 9.47 -12.07 0.69
C ARG A 274 10.46 -10.94 0.40
N GLN A 275 11.63 -11.24 -0.14
CA GLN A 275 12.58 -10.22 -0.60
C GLN A 275 11.98 -9.40 -1.75
N ARG A 276 11.37 -10.07 -2.74
CA ARG A 276 10.71 -9.40 -3.88
C ARG A 276 9.63 -8.41 -3.44
N VAL A 277 8.75 -8.80 -2.52
CA VAL A 277 7.70 -7.91 -1.98
C VAL A 277 8.34 -6.65 -1.35
N SER A 278 9.45 -6.80 -0.62
CA SER A 278 10.13 -5.66 0.01
C SER A 278 10.89 -4.73 -0.94
N GLN A 279 11.09 -5.12 -2.19
CA GLN A 279 11.77 -4.31 -3.21
C GLN A 279 10.80 -3.46 -4.05
N ILE A 280 9.49 -3.62 -3.85
CA ILE A 280 8.49 -2.89 -4.62
C ILE A 280 8.36 -1.48 -4.05
N GLU A 281 8.64 -0.49 -4.90
CA GLU A 281 8.51 0.91 -4.56
C GLU A 281 7.02 1.26 -4.39
N LEU A 282 6.68 1.89 -3.26
CA LEU A 282 5.34 2.41 -3.03
C LEU A 282 5.28 3.83 -3.56
N LEU A 283 4.50 4.02 -4.62
CA LEU A 283 4.44 5.29 -5.34
C LEU A 283 3.38 6.22 -4.75
N GLY A 284 3.64 7.51 -4.88
CA GLY A 284 2.71 8.59 -4.57
C GLY A 284 2.76 9.69 -5.61
N LYS A 285 1.60 10.30 -5.88
CA LYS A 285 1.45 11.47 -6.74
C LYS A 285 0.93 12.66 -5.95
N PHE A 286 1.26 13.86 -6.41
CA PHE A 286 0.75 15.10 -5.83
C PHE A 286 0.77 16.20 -6.89
N ALA A 287 -0.29 16.34 -7.67
CA ALA A 287 -0.27 17.15 -8.90
C ALA A 287 -1.61 17.80 -9.27
N GLY A 288 -2.57 17.84 -8.34
CA GLY A 288 -3.87 18.47 -8.54
C GLY A 288 -4.83 17.63 -9.39
N ALA A 289 -5.91 18.28 -9.85
CA ALA A 289 -7.08 17.64 -10.43
C ALA A 289 -6.81 16.70 -11.62
N VAL A 290 -5.83 17.02 -12.47
CA VAL A 290 -5.54 16.26 -13.71
C VAL A 290 -4.04 16.05 -13.94
N GLY A 291 -3.23 16.14 -12.89
CA GLY A 291 -1.79 15.84 -12.98
C GLY A 291 -0.90 16.95 -13.54
N ASN A 292 -1.41 18.18 -13.67
CA ASN A 292 -0.70 19.30 -14.33
C ASN A 292 -0.52 20.54 -13.45
N TYR A 293 -0.77 20.45 -12.14
CA TYR A 293 -0.55 21.55 -11.17
C TYR A 293 -1.35 22.83 -11.48
N ASN A 294 -2.44 22.77 -12.24
CA ASN A 294 -3.12 23.97 -12.78
C ASN A 294 -3.52 24.99 -11.69
N ALA A 295 -4.16 24.52 -10.61
CA ALA A 295 -4.58 25.39 -9.51
C ALA A 295 -3.38 26.00 -8.77
N HIS A 296 -2.31 25.22 -8.60
CA HIS A 296 -1.06 25.66 -7.98
C HIS A 296 -0.39 26.76 -8.80
N LEU A 297 -0.23 26.54 -10.11
CA LEU A 297 0.38 27.48 -11.05
C LEU A 297 -0.46 28.75 -11.25
N ALA A 298 -1.79 28.64 -11.16
CA ALA A 298 -2.67 29.80 -11.25
C ALA A 298 -2.52 30.74 -10.05
N ALA A 299 -2.26 30.20 -8.85
CA ALA A 299 -2.06 30.98 -7.64
C ALA A 299 -0.61 31.48 -7.50
N TYR A 300 0.37 30.61 -7.76
CA TYR A 300 1.79 30.93 -7.64
C TYR A 300 2.56 30.39 -8.86
N PRO A 301 2.68 31.18 -9.95
CA PRO A 301 3.29 30.74 -11.20
C PRO A 301 4.81 30.60 -11.13
N GLU A 302 5.46 31.30 -10.20
CA GLU A 302 6.93 31.32 -10.07
C GLU A 302 7.48 30.11 -9.27
N ILE A 303 6.62 29.37 -8.57
CA ILE A 303 7.02 28.22 -7.76
C ILE A 303 7.22 26.99 -8.65
N ASN A 304 8.34 26.28 -8.47
CA ASN A 304 8.57 24.98 -9.11
C ASN A 304 7.78 23.87 -8.38
N TRP A 305 6.47 23.81 -8.66
CA TRP A 305 5.56 22.84 -8.06
C TRP A 305 5.94 21.37 -8.25
N PRO A 306 6.45 20.92 -9.40
CA PRO A 306 6.95 19.55 -9.54
C PRO A 306 8.04 19.19 -8.52
N LYS A 307 8.96 20.12 -8.23
CA LYS A 307 10.02 19.91 -7.23
C LYS A 307 9.48 19.90 -5.80
N ILE A 308 8.51 20.76 -5.50
CA ILE A 308 7.83 20.78 -4.20
C ILE A 308 7.07 19.46 -3.98
N ALA A 309 6.32 19.01 -4.99
CA ALA A 309 5.58 17.75 -4.95
C ALA A 309 6.51 16.54 -4.76
N GLU A 310 7.63 16.48 -5.48
CA GLU A 310 8.64 15.44 -5.30
C GLU A 310 9.16 15.41 -3.85
N GLY A 311 9.59 16.57 -3.33
CA GLY A 311 10.06 16.69 -1.96
C GLY A 311 8.99 16.32 -0.92
N PHE A 312 7.73 16.70 -1.17
CA PHE A 312 6.61 16.36 -0.30
C PHE A 312 6.37 14.85 -0.25
N VAL A 313 6.23 14.19 -1.40
CA VAL A 313 6.02 12.73 -1.46
C VAL A 313 7.19 11.96 -0.85
N GLN A 314 8.43 12.38 -1.12
CA GLN A 314 9.63 11.78 -0.52
C GLN A 314 9.70 11.99 1.00
N SER A 315 9.21 13.12 1.52
CA SER A 315 9.15 13.38 2.97
C SER A 315 8.21 12.43 3.72
N LEU A 316 7.21 11.86 3.02
CA LEU A 316 6.34 10.79 3.52
C LEU A 316 7.02 9.40 3.44
N GLY A 317 8.22 9.35 2.87
CA GLY A 317 8.99 8.14 2.61
C GLY A 317 8.34 7.27 1.53
N LEU A 318 7.71 7.90 0.53
CA LEU A 318 7.18 7.27 -0.67
C LEU A 318 8.05 7.63 -1.87
N THR A 319 7.91 6.90 -2.97
CA THR A 319 8.59 7.21 -4.24
C THR A 319 7.68 8.08 -5.10
N PHE A 320 8.22 9.17 -5.65
CA PHE A 320 7.41 10.13 -6.39
C PHE A 320 7.08 9.63 -7.81
N ASN A 321 5.80 9.71 -8.19
CA ASN A 321 5.35 9.46 -9.56
C ASN A 321 5.03 10.80 -10.27
N PRO A 322 5.91 11.30 -11.15
CA PRO A 322 5.77 12.62 -11.76
C PRO A 322 4.74 12.70 -12.90
N TYR A 323 4.30 11.56 -13.46
CA TYR A 323 3.43 11.52 -14.65
C TYR A 323 2.15 10.75 -14.37
N VAL A 324 1.08 11.48 -14.09
CA VAL A 324 -0.19 10.92 -13.64
C VAL A 324 -1.38 11.66 -14.25
N THR A 325 -2.56 11.06 -14.13
CA THR A 325 -3.82 11.74 -14.41
C THR A 325 -4.36 12.37 -13.12
N GLN A 326 -5.69 12.35 -12.90
CA GLN A 326 -6.24 12.62 -11.58
C GLN A 326 -5.75 11.60 -10.54
N ILE A 327 -5.55 10.34 -10.94
CA ILE A 327 -5.16 9.24 -10.07
C ILE A 327 -3.70 8.82 -10.28
N GLU A 328 -3.11 8.22 -9.25
CA GLU A 328 -1.93 7.36 -9.42
C GLU A 328 -2.37 6.10 -10.19
N PRO A 329 -1.62 5.60 -11.18
CA PRO A 329 -2.06 4.52 -12.07
C PRO A 329 -2.17 3.14 -11.40
N HIS A 330 -1.68 2.96 -10.18
CA HIS A 330 -1.77 1.75 -9.37
C HIS A 330 -0.95 0.56 -9.89
N ASP A 331 -0.02 0.79 -10.82
CA ASP A 331 0.88 -0.25 -11.35
C ASP A 331 1.76 -0.87 -10.24
N TYR A 332 2.19 -0.06 -9.28
CA TYR A 332 2.97 -0.56 -8.14
C TYR A 332 2.12 -1.44 -7.22
N MET A 333 0.83 -1.12 -7.04
CA MET A 333 -0.10 -1.92 -6.24
C MET A 333 -0.36 -3.27 -6.91
N ALA A 334 -0.56 -3.28 -8.23
CA ALA A 334 -0.69 -4.51 -9.01
C ALA A 334 0.57 -5.39 -8.87
N SER A 335 1.76 -4.79 -8.99
CA SER A 335 3.04 -5.47 -8.79
C SER A 335 3.18 -6.05 -7.38
N LEU A 336 2.80 -5.26 -6.36
CA LEU A 336 2.79 -5.67 -4.96
C LEU A 336 1.90 -6.87 -4.72
N PHE A 337 0.64 -6.79 -5.14
CA PHE A 337 -0.32 -7.88 -4.94
C PHE A 337 0.07 -9.13 -5.71
N HIS A 338 0.65 -8.99 -6.89
CA HIS A 338 1.17 -10.13 -7.64
C HIS A 338 2.33 -10.84 -6.91
N ALA A 339 3.26 -10.09 -6.31
CA ALA A 339 4.32 -10.68 -5.50
C ALA A 339 3.78 -11.40 -4.25
N VAL A 340 2.74 -10.84 -3.60
CA VAL A 340 2.05 -11.51 -2.49
C VAL A 340 1.34 -12.79 -2.95
N ILE A 341 0.71 -12.80 -4.12
CA ILE A 341 0.13 -14.00 -4.72
C ILE A 341 1.20 -15.09 -4.94
N GLN A 342 2.39 -14.72 -5.42
CA GLN A 342 3.49 -15.67 -5.61
C GLN A 342 3.93 -16.30 -4.29
N PHE A 343 4.08 -15.50 -3.23
CA PHE A 343 4.35 -16.01 -1.87
C PHE A 343 3.26 -16.98 -1.40
N ASN A 344 1.98 -16.61 -1.55
CA ASN A 344 0.84 -17.43 -1.12
C ASN A 344 0.71 -18.74 -1.90
N ASN A 345 1.06 -18.75 -3.19
CA ASN A 345 1.04 -19.98 -3.99
C ASN A 345 2.10 -20.98 -3.51
N ILE A 346 3.29 -20.51 -3.12
CA ILE A 346 4.32 -21.38 -2.52
C ILE A 346 3.85 -21.91 -1.17
N LEU A 347 3.17 -21.09 -0.37
CA LEU A 347 2.62 -21.53 0.91
C LEU A 347 1.49 -22.55 0.74
N THR A 348 0.63 -22.37 -0.27
CA THR A 348 -0.43 -23.33 -0.60
C THR A 348 0.15 -24.69 -1.02
N ASP A 349 1.26 -24.66 -1.77
CA ASP A 349 2.02 -25.85 -2.16
C ASP A 349 2.62 -26.56 -0.92
N PHE A 350 3.19 -25.78 0.00
CA PHE A 350 3.69 -26.29 1.30
C PHE A 350 2.57 -26.96 2.11
N ASP A 351 1.42 -26.30 2.24
CA ASP A 351 0.29 -26.83 3.00
C ASP A 351 -0.21 -28.16 2.44
N ARG A 352 -0.20 -28.32 1.11
CA ARG A 352 -0.59 -29.56 0.43
C ARG A 352 0.41 -30.68 0.65
N ASP A 353 1.71 -30.39 0.56
CA ASP A 353 2.77 -31.37 0.77
C ASP A 353 2.84 -31.84 2.23
N VAL A 354 2.56 -30.95 3.20
CA VAL A 354 2.50 -31.31 4.62
C VAL A 354 1.24 -32.14 4.95
N TRP A 355 0.14 -31.94 4.22
CA TRP A 355 -1.10 -32.67 4.43
C TRP A 355 -1.04 -34.12 3.92
N ALA A 356 -0.29 -34.37 2.83
CA ALA A 356 -0.18 -35.66 2.15
C ALA A 356 0.71 -36.67 2.89
#